data_AF-A0A0S4WZS0-F1
#
_entry.id   AF-A0A0S4WZS0-F1
#
_cell.length_a   1.000
_cell.length_b   1.000
_cell.length_c   1.000
_cell.angle_alpha   90.00
_cell.angle_beta   90.00
_cell.angle_gamma   90.00
#
_symmetry.space_group_name_H-M   'P 1'
#
loop_
_entity.id
_entity.type
_entity.pdbx_description
1 polymer ?
#
loop_
_entity_poly.entity_id
_entity_poly.type
_entity_poly.pdbx_seq_one_letter_code
_entity_poly.pdbx_strand_id
1 'polypeptide(L)'
;MKVFNARHFLRHIAASSLHEFVQAHVLAPRLVVDWSAPADTLSEALCDAVDALEHQLAATDLPQRDREALEHHLLLWTDDLRRIHLMANGLAVAEFRSACQDDPKALEAFASRDEREIALWMLAFRDKIFRDVELHLAFRAKTNGKFWKKHRIQRGLELTHERTRLEQFCHAVAQLYKKSGGGDGVHIELSERRCASGVSSAMSSFQLTLYVEGPVTALTHFSQSHFTRVTTRVALESALVYHPVTGEVETVVKGGAKNHTAMLELFGKHVVQQDLAPERIEPQRYHLNALRDGLQPYEDWSAYGVEMVRLRRARLTPVGIAGVSFTVEASPDKAQGDAIRIARAALKVEHMFEAEYHLDAATVIVYTQVADGGRAGHFSFNIRASGVSTIKNLSLRNQVLARKVLQALMVIDAEDEAALVPMGAAIA
;
A
#
# COMPACT_ATOMS: atom_id res chain seq x y z
N MET A 1 -5.01 13.44 -8.70
CA MET A 1 -4.15 13.56 -7.51
C MET A 1 -3.63 14.98 -7.49
N LYS A 2 -4.01 15.82 -6.52
CA LYS A 2 -3.36 17.12 -6.35
C LYS A 2 -1.92 16.83 -5.89
N VAL A 3 -0.93 17.42 -6.55
CA VAL A 3 0.47 17.28 -6.12
C VAL A 3 0.60 17.92 -4.74
N PHE A 4 1.27 17.23 -3.80
CA PHE A 4 1.55 17.78 -2.49
C PHE A 4 2.31 19.11 -2.62
N ASN A 5 1.87 20.13 -1.88
CA ASN A 5 2.48 21.46 -1.84
C ASN A 5 2.64 21.89 -0.38
N ALA A 6 3.89 21.97 0.08
CA ALA A 6 4.22 22.28 1.47
C ALA A 6 3.71 23.67 1.89
N ARG A 7 3.92 24.71 1.08
CA ARG A 7 3.47 26.09 1.35
C ARG A 7 1.94 26.16 1.53
N HIS A 8 1.19 25.46 0.68
CA HIS A 8 -0.27 25.36 0.85
C HIS A 8 -0.65 24.58 2.11
N PHE A 9 0.05 23.48 2.41
CA PHE A 9 -0.24 22.64 3.57
C PHE A 9 -0.03 23.40 4.89
N LEU A 10 1.12 24.07 5.05
CA LEU A 10 1.50 24.78 6.27
C LEU A 10 0.58 25.97 6.60
N ARG A 11 -0.04 26.60 5.58
CA ARG A 11 -1.02 27.69 5.78
C ARG A 11 -2.27 27.28 6.56
N HIS A 12 -2.56 25.98 6.64
CA HIS A 12 -3.73 25.45 7.35
C HIS A 12 -3.39 24.88 8.73
N ILE A 13 -2.20 25.19 9.26
CA ILE A 13 -1.72 24.72 10.57
C ILE A 13 -1.60 25.91 11.51
N ALA A 14 -2.06 25.80 12.76
CA ALA A 14 -1.94 26.90 13.70
C ALA A 14 -0.47 27.22 13.99
N ALA A 15 -0.18 28.50 14.21
CA ALA A 15 1.16 29.01 14.51
C ALA A 15 1.83 28.29 15.69
N SER A 16 1.07 28.00 16.75
CA SER A 16 1.59 27.27 17.92
C SER A 16 2.04 25.86 17.57
N SER A 17 1.24 25.14 16.78
CA SER A 17 1.55 23.78 16.31
C SER A 17 2.78 23.80 15.38
N LEU A 18 2.86 24.77 14.46
CA LEU A 18 4.03 24.95 13.58
C LEU A 18 5.31 25.20 14.38
N HIS A 19 5.26 26.11 15.35
CA HIS A 19 6.41 26.43 16.18
C HIS A 19 6.88 25.19 16.94
N GLU A 20 5.96 24.48 17.59
CA GLU A 20 6.27 23.26 18.34
C GLU A 20 6.94 22.18 17.47
N PHE A 21 6.42 21.93 16.26
CA PHE A 21 7.03 20.99 15.32
C PHE A 21 8.40 21.44 14.83
N VAL A 22 8.56 22.72 14.47
CA VAL A 22 9.86 23.23 14.01
C VAL A 22 10.91 23.07 15.11
N GLN A 23 10.59 23.38 16.37
CA GLN A 23 11.53 23.22 17.48
C GLN A 23 11.95 21.76 17.71
N ALA A 24 11.09 20.80 17.39
CA ALA A 24 11.42 19.37 17.45
C ALA A 24 12.19 18.86 16.21
N HIS A 25 12.20 19.60 15.11
CA HIS A 25 12.76 19.16 13.83
C HIS A 25 14.27 19.48 13.70
N VAL A 26 15.02 18.61 13.01
CA VAL A 26 16.48 18.75 12.82
C VAL A 26 16.91 20.00 12.04
N LEU A 27 15.97 20.64 11.34
CA LEU A 27 16.18 21.88 10.58
C LEU A 27 16.10 23.13 11.47
N ALA A 28 15.54 23.06 12.69
CA ALA A 28 15.31 24.21 13.56
C ALA A 28 16.54 25.11 13.74
N PRO A 29 17.75 24.59 14.02
CA PRO A 29 18.93 25.42 14.27
C PRO A 29 19.37 26.26 13.05
N ARG A 30 18.86 25.96 11.86
CA ARG A 30 19.19 26.63 10.60
C ARG A 30 18.10 27.62 10.16
N LEU A 31 16.92 27.57 10.78
CA LEU A 31 15.78 28.40 10.40
C LEU A 31 15.82 29.73 11.16
N VAL A 32 15.74 30.83 10.41
CA VAL A 32 15.64 32.18 10.97
C VAL A 32 14.19 32.65 10.81
N VAL A 33 13.38 32.41 11.85
CA VAL A 33 11.96 32.78 11.89
C VAL A 33 11.68 33.58 13.15
N ASP A 34 11.08 34.77 13.02
CA ASP A 34 10.60 35.54 14.15
C ASP A 34 9.23 35.02 14.60
N TRP A 35 9.23 34.12 15.57
CA TRP A 35 8.02 33.52 16.14
C TRP A 35 7.17 34.50 16.97
N SER A 36 7.62 35.74 17.18
CA SER A 36 6.82 36.80 17.83
C SER A 36 5.95 37.58 16.85
N ALA A 37 6.11 37.34 15.53
CA ALA A 37 5.29 37.95 14.50
C ALA A 37 3.81 37.51 14.55
N PRO A 38 2.89 38.25 13.91
CA PRO A 38 1.48 37.88 13.83
C PRO A 38 1.24 36.46 13.31
N ALA A 39 0.29 35.74 13.91
CA ALA A 39 0.08 34.31 13.65
C ALA A 39 -0.26 33.99 12.18
N ASP A 40 -0.90 34.92 11.48
CA ASP A 40 -1.30 34.81 10.07
C ASP A 40 -0.12 34.96 9.09
N THR A 41 1.02 35.49 9.51
CA THR A 41 2.22 35.64 8.67
C THR A 41 3.28 34.55 8.89
N LEU A 42 3.21 33.82 10.01
CA LEU A 42 4.24 32.86 10.41
C LEU A 42 4.42 31.69 9.43
N SER A 43 3.34 31.19 8.83
CA SER A 43 3.44 30.11 7.84
C SER A 43 4.21 30.53 6.59
N GLU A 44 4.07 31.79 6.17
CA GLU A 44 4.79 32.36 5.03
C GLU A 44 6.25 32.63 5.39
N ALA A 45 6.50 33.25 6.55
CA ALA A 45 7.85 33.49 7.05
C ALA A 45 8.67 32.19 7.20
N LEU A 46 8.04 31.11 7.67
CA LEU A 46 8.66 29.79 7.73
C LEU A 46 9.00 29.24 6.33
N CYS A 47 8.09 29.38 5.36
CA CYS A 47 8.36 28.95 3.99
C CYS A 47 9.52 29.75 3.38
N ASP A 48 9.54 31.07 3.57
CA ASP A 48 10.60 31.93 3.05
C ASP A 48 11.96 31.61 3.72
N ALA A 49 11.97 31.24 4.99
CA ALA A 49 13.19 30.77 5.67
C ALA A 49 13.71 29.44 5.10
N VAL A 50 12.82 28.51 4.71
CA VAL A 50 13.21 27.27 4.03
C VAL A 50 13.72 27.57 2.61
N ASP A 51 13.02 28.42 1.86
CA ASP A 51 13.43 28.81 0.51
C ASP A 51 14.82 29.47 0.53
N ALA A 52 15.11 30.29 1.55
CA ALA A 52 16.43 30.90 1.75
C ALA A 52 17.55 29.85 1.95
N LEU A 53 17.26 28.76 2.67
CA LEU A 53 18.19 27.64 2.83
C LEU A 53 18.42 26.88 1.52
N GLU A 54 17.38 26.69 0.71
CA GLU A 54 17.52 26.10 -0.63
C GLU A 54 18.38 26.97 -1.56
N HIS A 55 18.22 28.30 -1.49
CA HIS A 55 19.06 29.24 -2.23
C HIS A 55 20.52 29.19 -1.76
N GLN A 56 20.74 29.05 -0.46
CA GLN A 56 22.07 28.88 0.12
C GLN A 56 22.72 27.57 -0.36
N LEU A 57 21.95 26.48 -0.47
CA LEU A 57 22.44 25.21 -0.99
C LEU A 57 22.91 25.30 -2.44
N ALA A 58 22.21 26.10 -3.26
CA ALA A 58 22.57 26.37 -4.65
C ALA A 58 23.82 27.26 -4.80
N ALA A 59 24.18 28.01 -3.74
CA ALA A 59 25.40 28.82 -3.72
C ALA A 59 26.66 27.93 -3.62
N THR A 60 27.72 28.33 -4.33
CA THR A 60 28.95 27.53 -4.45
C THR A 60 29.90 27.66 -3.27
N ASP A 61 29.59 28.49 -2.28
CA ASP A 61 30.47 28.93 -1.18
C ASP A 61 30.42 28.05 0.09
N LEU A 62 29.48 27.11 0.19
CA LEU A 62 29.40 26.19 1.33
C LEU A 62 30.50 25.10 1.29
N PRO A 63 31.14 24.80 2.44
CA PRO A 63 31.96 23.60 2.58
C PRO A 63 31.15 22.33 2.24
N GLN A 64 31.78 21.35 1.58
CA GLN A 64 31.10 20.15 1.08
C GLN A 64 30.28 19.43 2.17
N ARG A 65 30.86 19.24 3.36
CA ARG A 65 30.18 18.57 4.48
C ARG A 65 28.92 19.32 4.93
N ASP A 66 28.98 20.65 4.96
CA ASP A 66 27.84 21.48 5.39
C ASP A 66 26.76 21.52 4.32
N ARG A 67 27.16 21.49 3.03
CA ARG A 67 26.25 21.33 1.90
C ARG A 67 25.50 20.00 1.98
N GLU A 68 26.21 18.89 2.13
CA GLU A 68 25.61 17.55 2.24
C GLU A 68 24.65 17.44 3.44
N ALA A 69 25.03 18.00 4.60
CA ALA A 69 24.16 18.03 5.77
C ALA A 69 22.91 18.90 5.57
N LEU A 70 23.05 20.07 4.95
CA LEU A 70 21.92 20.95 4.64
C LEU A 70 20.96 20.30 3.64
N GLU A 71 21.49 19.73 2.56
CA GLU A 71 20.70 18.98 1.57
C GLU A 71 19.91 17.85 2.24
N HIS A 72 20.56 17.06 3.09
CA HIS A 72 19.90 16.00 3.84
C HIS A 72 18.77 16.54 4.74
N HIS A 73 18.99 17.62 5.49
CA HIS A 73 17.96 18.19 6.37
C HIS A 73 16.77 18.79 5.61
N LEU A 74 17.00 19.39 4.43
CA LEU A 74 15.93 19.91 3.55
C LEU A 74 15.12 18.76 2.92
N LEU A 75 15.78 17.66 2.57
CA LEU A 75 15.11 16.44 2.12
C LEU A 75 14.22 15.86 3.22
N LEU A 76 14.73 15.76 4.45
CA LEU A 76 13.95 15.31 5.61
C LEU A 76 12.74 16.21 5.85
N TRP A 77 12.91 17.54 5.83
CA TRP A 77 11.80 18.48 5.98
C TRP A 77 10.68 18.23 4.95
N THR A 78 11.06 18.06 3.68
CA THR A 78 10.10 17.81 2.59
C THR A 78 9.41 16.45 2.75
N ASP A 79 10.16 15.41 3.11
CA ASP A 79 9.62 14.06 3.30
C ASP A 79 8.68 14.00 4.51
N ASP A 80 9.07 14.59 5.64
CA ASP A 80 8.27 14.64 6.86
C ASP A 80 6.95 15.38 6.64
N LEU A 81 6.96 16.55 5.99
CA LEU A 81 5.71 17.25 5.66
C LEU A 81 4.82 16.44 4.71
N ARG A 82 5.40 15.71 3.76
CA ARG A 82 4.64 14.80 2.89
C ARG A 82 4.02 13.66 3.69
N ARG A 83 4.78 13.03 4.59
CA ARG A 83 4.30 11.95 5.47
C ARG A 83 3.19 12.43 6.37
N ILE A 84 3.35 13.59 7.02
CA ILE A 84 2.29 14.24 7.81
C ILE A 84 1.05 14.44 6.96
N HIS A 85 1.19 14.99 5.74
CA HIS A 85 0.05 15.23 4.86
C HIS A 85 -0.70 13.94 4.49
N LEU A 86 0.02 12.84 4.23
CA LEU A 86 -0.59 11.53 3.95
C LEU A 86 -1.33 10.95 5.15
N MET A 87 -0.92 11.33 6.37
CA MET A 87 -1.49 10.87 7.64
C MET A 87 -2.48 11.87 8.27
N ALA A 88 -2.75 13.00 7.62
CA ALA A 88 -3.64 14.05 8.12
C ALA A 88 -5.09 13.77 7.74
N ASN A 89 -5.65 12.66 8.26
CA ASN A 89 -7.03 12.23 7.97
C ASN A 89 -7.67 11.40 9.07
N GLY A 90 -9.00 11.27 8.99
CA GLY A 90 -9.79 10.54 9.97
C GLY A 90 -9.38 9.08 10.19
N LEU A 91 -8.91 8.36 9.16
CA LEU A 91 -8.45 6.97 9.33
C LEU A 91 -7.16 6.92 10.16
N ALA A 92 -6.16 7.73 9.81
CA ALA A 92 -4.90 7.81 10.54
C ALA A 92 -5.09 8.35 11.96
N VAL A 93 -5.90 9.39 12.15
CA VAL A 93 -6.20 9.95 13.47
C VAL A 93 -6.92 8.95 14.37
N ALA A 94 -7.82 8.12 13.82
CA ALA A 94 -8.45 7.06 14.60
C ALA A 94 -7.43 6.01 15.08
N GLU A 95 -6.48 5.62 14.22
CA GLU A 95 -5.40 4.70 14.61
C GLU A 95 -4.43 5.34 15.61
N PHE A 96 -4.07 6.62 15.46
CA PHE A 96 -3.27 7.35 16.46
C PHE A 96 -3.96 7.40 17.82
N ARG A 97 -5.26 7.71 17.85
CA ARG A 97 -6.05 7.70 19.10
C ARG A 97 -6.09 6.31 19.73
N SER A 98 -6.21 5.26 18.92
CA SER A 98 -6.18 3.88 19.42
C SER A 98 -4.80 3.48 19.95
N ALA A 99 -3.72 3.88 19.29
CA ALA A 99 -2.37 3.55 19.70
C ALA A 99 -1.93 4.32 20.95
N CYS A 100 -2.46 5.52 21.16
CA CYS A 100 -2.12 6.41 22.27
C CYS A 100 -3.12 6.35 23.45
N GLN A 101 -3.97 5.33 23.56
CA GLN A 101 -4.97 5.26 24.64
C GLN A 101 -4.39 5.29 26.05
N ASP A 102 -3.21 4.70 26.22
CA ASP A 102 -2.48 4.68 27.48
C ASP A 102 -1.48 5.85 27.61
N ASP A 103 -1.55 6.86 26.73
CA ASP A 103 -0.70 8.05 26.74
C ASP A 103 -1.54 9.32 26.98
N PRO A 104 -1.73 9.72 28.26
CA PRO A 104 -2.51 10.90 28.61
C PRO A 104 -2.00 12.19 27.94
N LYS A 105 -0.68 12.32 27.73
CA LYS A 105 -0.10 13.51 27.09
C LYS A 105 -0.50 13.61 25.63
N ALA A 106 -0.51 12.47 24.92
CA ALA A 106 -0.97 12.44 23.54
C ALA A 106 -2.48 12.73 23.45
N LEU A 107 -3.30 12.14 24.35
CA LEU A 107 -4.74 12.40 24.37
C LEU A 107 -5.09 13.86 24.66
N GLU A 108 -4.37 14.49 25.60
CA GLU A 108 -4.49 15.92 25.88
C GLU A 108 -4.07 16.75 24.66
N ALA A 109 -2.95 16.41 24.03
CA ALA A 109 -2.49 17.10 22.82
C ALA A 109 -3.50 17.02 21.67
N PHE A 110 -4.24 15.91 21.54
CA PHE A 110 -5.24 15.74 20.49
C PHE A 110 -6.55 16.51 20.73
N ALA A 111 -6.82 16.96 21.95
CA ALA A 111 -8.12 17.54 22.31
C ALA A 111 -8.40 18.86 21.58
N SER A 112 -7.36 19.65 21.29
CA SER A 112 -7.47 20.98 20.69
C SER A 112 -6.95 21.06 19.25
N ARG A 113 -6.53 19.93 18.66
CA ARG A 113 -5.84 19.89 17.37
C ARG A 113 -6.71 19.28 16.27
N ASP A 114 -6.60 19.81 15.05
CA ASP A 114 -7.19 19.20 13.87
C ASP A 114 -6.39 17.97 13.38
N GLU A 115 -6.84 17.31 12.32
CA GLU A 115 -6.18 16.09 11.80
C GLU A 115 -4.72 16.34 11.33
N ARG A 116 -4.43 17.52 10.78
CA ARG A 116 -3.09 17.90 10.30
C ARG A 116 -2.17 18.12 11.48
N GLU A 117 -2.66 18.83 12.48
CA GLU A 117 -1.93 19.14 13.69
C GLU A 117 -1.68 17.91 14.55
N ILE A 118 -2.62 16.96 14.60
CA ILE A 118 -2.40 15.65 15.25
C ILE A 118 -1.30 14.87 14.54
N ALA A 119 -1.34 14.77 13.21
CA ALA A 119 -0.31 14.06 12.45
C ALA A 119 1.08 14.70 12.63
N LEU A 120 1.14 16.03 12.63
CA LEU A 120 2.36 16.80 12.85
C LEU A 120 2.93 16.61 14.26
N TRP A 121 2.07 16.65 15.28
CA TRP A 121 2.47 16.38 16.66
C TRP A 121 2.94 14.93 16.84
N MET A 122 2.24 13.97 16.22
CA MET A 122 2.61 12.56 16.29
C MET A 122 3.98 12.30 15.68
N LEU A 123 4.30 12.89 14.53
CA LEU A 123 5.63 12.74 13.94
C LEU A 123 6.72 13.35 14.84
N ALA A 124 6.48 14.53 15.43
CA ALA A 124 7.45 15.22 16.28
C ALA A 124 7.72 14.50 17.61
N PHE A 125 6.69 13.96 18.26
CA PHE A 125 6.78 13.51 19.66
C PHE A 125 6.55 12.02 19.86
N ARG A 126 6.02 11.32 18.86
CA ARG A 126 5.70 9.88 18.90
C ARG A 126 6.04 9.23 17.56
N ASP A 127 7.22 9.54 17.02
CA ASP A 127 7.74 9.09 15.73
C ASP A 127 7.57 7.58 15.48
N LYS A 128 7.83 6.75 16.49
CA LYS A 128 7.65 5.29 16.39
C LYS A 128 6.19 4.89 16.20
N ILE A 129 5.27 5.50 16.96
CA ILE A 129 3.83 5.23 16.80
C ILE A 129 3.36 5.77 15.44
N PHE A 130 3.84 6.95 15.03
CA PHE A 130 3.56 7.51 13.72
C PHE A 130 3.94 6.50 12.62
N ARG A 131 5.18 5.99 12.67
CA ARG A 131 5.68 4.99 11.73
C ARG A 131 4.89 3.68 11.78
N ASP A 132 4.53 3.20 12.95
CA ASP A 132 3.76 1.97 13.10
C ASP A 132 2.36 2.06 12.47
N VAL A 133 1.71 3.22 12.61
CA VAL A 133 0.41 3.48 11.97
C VAL A 133 0.57 3.66 10.45
N GLU A 134 1.64 4.32 9.97
CA GLU A 134 1.96 4.37 8.53
C GLU A 134 2.06 2.96 7.94
N LEU A 135 2.85 2.09 8.58
CA LEU A 135 3.04 0.71 8.16
C LEU A 135 1.72 -0.08 8.19
N HIS A 136 0.90 0.12 9.22
CA HIS A 136 -0.39 -0.55 9.35
C HIS A 136 -1.37 -0.14 8.25
N LEU A 137 -1.50 1.17 7.99
CA LEU A 137 -2.37 1.67 6.93
C LEU A 137 -1.89 1.26 5.54
N ALA A 138 -0.57 1.26 5.30
CA ALA A 138 0.02 0.77 4.06
C ALA A 138 -0.28 -0.72 3.83
N PHE A 139 -0.22 -1.54 4.88
CA PHE A 139 -0.62 -2.95 4.80
C PHE A 139 -2.12 -3.10 4.54
N ARG A 140 -2.95 -2.36 5.28
CA ARG A 140 -4.41 -2.39 5.15
C ARG A 140 -4.87 -2.02 3.74
N ALA A 141 -4.21 -1.04 3.10
CA ALA A 141 -4.49 -0.67 1.71
C ALA A 141 -4.27 -1.84 0.72
N LYS A 142 -3.30 -2.73 1.02
CA LYS A 142 -2.97 -3.91 0.23
C LYS A 142 -3.85 -5.13 0.56
N THR A 143 -4.62 -5.07 1.65
CA THR A 143 -5.51 -6.16 2.08
C THR A 143 -6.57 -6.44 1.02
N ASN A 144 -6.89 -7.73 0.83
CA ASN A 144 -7.71 -8.25 -0.27
C ASN A 144 -7.18 -7.92 -1.68
N GLY A 145 -5.99 -7.31 -1.80
CA GLY A 145 -5.35 -6.99 -3.07
C GLY A 145 -4.67 -8.20 -3.71
N LYS A 146 -4.10 -7.98 -4.89
CA LYS A 146 -3.45 -9.00 -5.74
C LYS A 146 -2.39 -9.84 -5.02
N PHE A 147 -1.66 -9.24 -4.09
CA PHE A 147 -0.52 -9.86 -3.41
C PHE A 147 -0.84 -10.27 -1.97
N TRP A 148 -2.10 -10.20 -1.55
CA TRP A 148 -2.50 -10.48 -0.17
C TRP A 148 -3.08 -11.90 -0.03
N LYS A 149 -2.67 -12.61 1.03
CA LYS A 149 -3.24 -13.91 1.42
C LYS A 149 -3.40 -14.01 2.93
N LYS A 150 -4.40 -14.76 3.36
CA LYS A 150 -4.76 -15.00 4.77
C LYS A 150 -4.78 -16.50 5.10
N HIS A 151 -4.10 -16.86 6.18
CA HIS A 151 -3.99 -18.22 6.69
C HIS A 151 -4.26 -18.25 8.19
N ARG A 152 -4.51 -19.44 8.71
CA ARG A 152 -4.56 -19.77 10.11
C ARG A 152 -3.39 -20.68 10.44
N ILE A 153 -2.65 -20.34 11.47
CA ILE A 153 -1.58 -21.14 12.06
C ILE A 153 -1.94 -21.44 13.51
N GLN A 154 -1.03 -22.10 14.23
CA GLN A 154 -1.19 -22.35 15.65
C GLN A 154 -1.38 -21.04 16.43
N ARG A 155 -2.24 -21.09 17.45
CA ARG A 155 -2.55 -19.95 18.33
C ARG A 155 -1.49 -19.78 19.41
N GLY A 156 -1.33 -18.56 19.90
CA GLY A 156 -0.48 -18.24 21.05
C GLY A 156 1.01 -18.45 20.78
N LEU A 157 1.45 -18.41 19.52
CA LEU A 157 2.85 -18.50 19.20
C LEU A 157 3.55 -17.20 19.59
N GLU A 158 4.66 -17.31 20.31
CA GLU A 158 5.46 -16.17 20.69
C GLU A 158 6.42 -15.77 19.57
N LEU A 159 6.54 -14.47 19.34
CA LEU A 159 7.45 -13.92 18.34
C LEU A 159 8.77 -13.59 19.01
N THR A 160 9.87 -13.91 18.34
CA THR A 160 11.16 -13.35 18.73
C THR A 160 11.20 -11.84 18.50
N HIS A 161 11.74 -11.11 19.46
CA HIS A 161 12.12 -9.70 19.32
C HIS A 161 13.63 -9.54 19.07
N GLU A 162 14.37 -10.65 18.96
CA GLU A 162 15.81 -10.64 18.74
C GLU A 162 16.14 -10.16 17.32
N ARG A 163 16.90 -9.05 17.24
CA ARG A 163 17.22 -8.40 15.97
C ARG A 163 17.91 -9.35 14.98
N THR A 164 18.87 -10.14 15.43
CA THR A 164 19.62 -11.09 14.60
C THR A 164 18.71 -12.11 13.92
N ARG A 165 17.67 -12.59 14.61
CA ARG A 165 16.72 -13.57 14.05
C ARG A 165 15.74 -12.93 13.08
N LEU A 166 15.27 -11.73 13.38
CA LEU A 166 14.45 -10.94 12.44
C LEU A 166 15.24 -10.64 11.15
N GLU A 167 16.52 -10.35 11.26
CA GLU A 167 17.41 -10.17 10.11
C GLU A 167 17.62 -11.47 9.33
N GLN A 168 17.82 -12.61 10.00
CA GLN A 168 17.89 -13.91 9.34
C GLN A 168 16.61 -14.25 8.57
N PHE A 169 15.45 -13.99 9.16
CA PHE A 169 14.16 -14.12 8.49
C PHE A 169 14.11 -13.24 7.23
N CYS A 170 14.51 -11.97 7.34
CA CYS A 170 14.51 -11.05 6.22
C CYS A 170 15.45 -11.48 5.09
N HIS A 171 16.68 -11.91 5.42
CA HIS A 171 17.65 -12.43 4.45
C HIS A 171 17.15 -13.70 3.74
N ALA A 172 16.45 -14.57 4.45
CA ALA A 172 15.86 -15.77 3.88
C ALA A 172 14.71 -15.44 2.92
N VAL A 173 13.83 -14.50 3.28
CA VAL A 173 12.76 -14.02 2.38
C VAL A 173 13.34 -13.34 1.14
N ALA A 174 14.45 -12.61 1.27
CA ALA A 174 15.14 -11.98 0.15
C ALA A 174 15.60 -12.97 -0.94
N GLN A 175 15.85 -14.24 -0.59
CA GLN A 175 16.21 -15.28 -1.56
C GLN A 175 15.08 -15.54 -2.58
N LEU A 176 13.83 -15.24 -2.24
CA LEU A 176 12.70 -15.34 -3.17
C LEU A 176 12.82 -14.38 -4.37
N TYR A 177 13.63 -13.32 -4.24
CA TYR A 177 13.81 -12.26 -5.25
C TYR A 177 15.10 -12.37 -6.07
N LYS A 178 16.02 -13.29 -5.70
CA LYS A 178 17.33 -13.43 -6.35
C LYS A 178 17.23 -13.71 -7.84
N LYS A 179 16.29 -14.57 -8.25
CA LYS A 179 16.06 -14.88 -9.67
C LYS A 179 15.61 -13.67 -10.50
N SER A 180 15.04 -12.66 -9.85
CA SER A 180 14.59 -11.42 -10.48
C SER A 180 15.62 -10.29 -10.36
N GLY A 181 16.86 -10.58 -9.91
CA GLY A 181 17.95 -9.61 -9.81
C GLY A 181 17.95 -8.75 -8.54
N GLY A 182 17.11 -9.07 -7.56
CA GLY A 182 17.07 -8.42 -6.24
C GLY A 182 17.63 -9.29 -5.11
N GLY A 183 17.45 -8.85 -3.87
CA GLY A 183 17.73 -9.62 -2.66
C GLY A 183 19.14 -9.49 -2.09
N ASP A 184 19.90 -8.47 -2.49
CA ASP A 184 21.26 -8.23 -1.97
C ASP A 184 21.22 -7.50 -0.62
N GLY A 185 20.54 -6.36 -0.54
CA GLY A 185 20.23 -5.64 0.69
C GLY A 185 18.86 -5.99 1.28
N VAL A 186 18.76 -5.94 2.60
CA VAL A 186 17.50 -6.16 3.33
C VAL A 186 17.35 -5.22 4.52
N HIS A 187 16.11 -4.93 4.89
CA HIS A 187 15.75 -4.25 6.13
C HIS A 187 14.41 -4.77 6.64
N ILE A 188 14.24 -4.83 7.95
CA ILE A 188 13.01 -5.32 8.59
C ILE A 188 12.58 -4.39 9.72
N GLU A 189 11.27 -4.14 9.78
CA GLU A 189 10.62 -3.38 10.84
C GLU A 189 9.57 -4.26 11.52
N LEU A 190 9.56 -4.23 12.86
CA LEU A 190 8.54 -4.86 13.69
C LEU A 190 7.68 -3.77 14.32
N SER A 191 6.39 -3.84 14.06
CA SER A 191 5.34 -2.98 14.62
C SER A 191 4.38 -3.84 15.45
N GLU A 192 3.98 -3.33 16.62
CA GLU A 192 2.94 -3.94 17.44
C GLU A 192 1.73 -3.02 17.46
N ARG A 193 0.58 -3.54 17.04
CA ARG A 193 -0.71 -2.85 17.14
C ARG A 193 -1.50 -3.44 18.28
N ARG A 194 -1.67 -2.66 19.36
CA ARG A 194 -2.53 -3.02 20.48
C ARG A 194 -3.99 -2.79 20.09
N CYS A 195 -4.84 -3.80 20.29
CA CYS A 195 -6.27 -3.63 20.08
C CYS A 195 -6.93 -3.10 21.36
N ALA A 196 -7.60 -1.96 21.21
CA ALA A 196 -8.24 -1.17 22.25
C ALA A 196 -9.61 -1.68 22.73
N SER A 197 -10.00 -2.92 22.44
CA SER A 197 -11.19 -3.45 23.12
C SER A 197 -10.80 -3.76 24.56
N GLY A 198 -11.45 -3.13 25.55
CA GLY A 198 -11.17 -3.19 27.00
C GLY A 198 -11.24 -4.58 27.67
N VAL A 199 -10.83 -5.63 26.97
CA VAL A 199 -10.69 -7.01 27.42
C VAL A 199 -9.25 -7.44 27.13
N SER A 200 -8.36 -7.09 28.04
CA SER A 200 -6.95 -7.52 28.14
C SER A 200 -6.01 -7.10 26.99
N SER A 201 -4.75 -6.85 27.35
CA SER A 201 -3.58 -6.74 26.46
C SER A 201 -3.34 -7.96 25.54
N ALA A 202 -4.23 -8.97 25.55
CA ALA A 202 -4.08 -10.19 24.78
C ALA A 202 -4.37 -10.03 23.29
N MET A 203 -5.05 -8.96 22.85
CA MET A 203 -5.45 -8.77 21.44
C MET A 203 -4.47 -7.94 20.60
N SER A 204 -3.18 -7.87 20.96
CA SER A 204 -2.17 -7.26 20.10
C SER A 204 -1.99 -8.05 18.80
N SER A 205 -1.74 -7.36 17.69
CA SER A 205 -1.28 -7.94 16.44
C SER A 205 0.11 -7.43 16.10
N PHE A 206 0.95 -8.28 15.52
CA PHE A 206 2.33 -7.95 15.17
C PHE A 206 2.46 -7.86 13.67
N GLN A 207 3.07 -6.78 13.18
CA GLN A 207 3.39 -6.59 11.78
C GLN A 207 4.90 -6.61 11.57
N LEU A 208 5.37 -7.50 10.71
CA LEU A 208 6.72 -7.52 10.16
C LEU A 208 6.67 -6.93 8.76
N THR A 209 7.30 -5.78 8.55
CA THR A 209 7.48 -5.18 7.22
C THR A 209 8.91 -5.42 6.76
N LEU A 210 9.07 -6.03 5.59
CA LEU A 210 10.34 -6.41 4.99
C LEU A 210 10.59 -5.56 3.76
N TYR A 211 11.77 -4.96 3.69
CA TYR A 211 12.28 -4.26 2.53
C TYR A 211 13.42 -5.08 1.94
N VAL A 212 13.28 -5.46 0.68
CA VAL A 212 14.28 -6.22 -0.06
C VAL A 212 14.77 -5.35 -1.20
N GLU A 213 16.07 -5.24 -1.37
CA GLU A 213 16.65 -4.50 -2.49
C GLU A 213 16.21 -5.12 -3.84
N GLY A 214 15.64 -4.31 -4.71
CA GLY A 214 15.16 -4.74 -6.02
C GLY A 214 16.26 -4.84 -7.09
N PRO A 215 15.88 -5.24 -8.31
CA PRO A 215 16.78 -5.23 -9.45
C PRO A 215 17.23 -3.81 -9.80
N VAL A 216 18.41 -3.75 -10.43
CA VAL A 216 18.94 -2.51 -11.02
C VAL A 216 17.91 -1.95 -12.00
N THR A 217 17.52 -0.70 -11.75
CA THR A 217 16.49 0.01 -12.51
C THR A 217 17.02 1.40 -12.87
N ALA A 218 16.81 1.83 -14.11
CA ALA A 218 17.12 3.20 -14.54
C ALA A 218 15.86 4.07 -14.42
N LEU A 219 15.88 5.02 -13.49
CA LEU A 219 14.78 5.99 -13.32
C LEU A 219 15.10 7.28 -14.08
N THR A 220 14.13 7.79 -14.83
CA THR A 220 14.19 9.13 -15.42
C THR A 220 14.02 10.17 -14.33
N HIS A 221 15.01 11.06 -14.18
CA HIS A 221 15.10 12.00 -13.07
C HIS A 221 15.52 13.38 -13.58
N PHE A 222 15.09 14.44 -12.92
CA PHE A 222 15.62 15.78 -13.12
C PHE A 222 16.54 16.13 -11.96
N SER A 223 17.81 16.40 -12.26
CA SER A 223 18.77 16.93 -11.29
C SER A 223 19.23 18.29 -11.79
N GLN A 224 19.14 19.31 -10.93
CA GLN A 224 19.51 20.70 -11.27
C GLN A 224 18.88 21.18 -12.60
N SER A 225 17.61 20.88 -12.82
CA SER A 225 16.86 21.20 -14.05
C SER A 225 17.36 20.50 -15.33
N HIS A 226 18.28 19.54 -15.22
CA HIS A 226 18.72 18.70 -16.33
C HIS A 226 18.09 17.30 -16.28
N PHE A 227 17.59 16.85 -17.43
CA PHE A 227 17.12 15.48 -17.58
C PHE A 227 18.30 14.51 -17.50
N THR A 228 18.24 13.57 -16.56
CA THR A 228 19.24 12.54 -16.33
C THR A 228 18.58 11.17 -16.14
N ARG A 229 19.36 10.11 -16.29
CA ARG A 229 18.95 8.75 -15.90
C ARG A 229 19.78 8.34 -14.70
N VAL A 230 19.12 8.08 -13.57
CA VAL A 230 19.76 7.57 -12.36
C VAL A 230 19.59 6.07 -12.32
N THR A 231 20.71 5.35 -12.24
CA THR A 231 20.70 3.90 -12.02
C THR A 231 20.59 3.65 -10.53
N THR A 232 19.52 3.00 -10.08
CA THR A 232 19.23 2.74 -8.67
C THR A 232 18.59 1.37 -8.48
N ARG A 233 18.42 0.94 -7.23
CA ARG A 233 17.70 -0.29 -6.87
C ARG A 233 16.55 0.08 -5.94
N VAL A 234 15.32 -0.16 -6.41
CA VAL A 234 14.12 0.20 -5.66
C VAL A 234 13.82 -0.83 -4.57
N ALA A 235 13.35 -0.40 -3.41
CA ALA A 235 12.93 -1.31 -2.35
C ALA A 235 11.66 -2.08 -2.77
N LEU A 236 11.72 -3.41 -2.70
CA LEU A 236 10.58 -4.30 -2.81
C LEU A 236 10.03 -4.55 -1.41
N GLU A 237 8.81 -4.09 -1.17
CA GLU A 237 8.15 -4.26 0.13
C GLU A 237 7.34 -5.55 0.17
N SER A 238 7.50 -6.31 1.25
CA SER A 238 6.62 -7.42 1.66
C SER A 238 6.26 -7.24 3.12
N ALA A 239 5.16 -7.84 3.56
CA ALA A 239 4.75 -7.72 4.94
C ALA A 239 3.97 -8.95 5.43
N LEU A 240 4.03 -9.18 6.74
CA LEU A 240 3.29 -10.21 7.44
C LEU A 240 2.65 -9.60 8.68
N VAL A 241 1.34 -9.82 8.87
CA VAL A 241 0.62 -9.46 10.09
C VAL A 241 0.18 -10.74 10.77
N TYR A 242 0.48 -10.87 12.06
CA TYR A 242 0.13 -12.02 12.88
C TYR A 242 -0.75 -11.62 14.07
N HIS A 243 -1.79 -12.41 14.30
CA HIS A 243 -2.73 -12.28 15.41
C HIS A 243 -2.60 -13.50 16.35
N PRO A 244 -1.86 -13.38 17.48
CA PRO A 244 -1.60 -14.50 18.38
C PRO A 244 -2.84 -15.22 18.89
N VAL A 245 -3.89 -14.48 19.27
CA VAL A 245 -5.09 -15.08 19.88
C VAL A 245 -5.86 -15.94 18.89
N THR A 246 -6.01 -15.46 17.66
CA THR A 246 -6.80 -16.16 16.64
C THR A 246 -5.97 -17.16 15.85
N GLY A 247 -4.64 -17.00 15.87
CA GLY A 247 -3.71 -17.72 15.00
C GLY A 247 -3.79 -17.23 13.55
N GLU A 248 -4.43 -16.09 13.28
CA GLU A 248 -4.53 -15.57 11.92
C GLU A 248 -3.22 -14.93 11.50
N VAL A 249 -2.78 -15.23 10.29
CA VAL A 249 -1.62 -14.63 9.64
C VAL A 249 -2.00 -14.14 8.26
N GLU A 250 -1.70 -12.88 8.00
CA GLU A 250 -1.92 -12.22 6.73
C GLU A 250 -0.58 -11.85 6.13
N THR A 251 -0.43 -12.02 4.82
CA THR A 251 0.85 -11.83 4.13
C THR A 251 0.62 -11.02 2.87
N VAL A 252 1.53 -10.11 2.57
CA VAL A 252 1.62 -9.36 1.32
C VAL A 252 2.95 -9.68 0.67
N VAL A 253 2.95 -10.47 -0.40
CA VAL A 253 4.16 -10.96 -1.07
C VAL A 253 3.95 -11.06 -2.58
N LYS A 254 4.95 -10.68 -3.36
CA LYS A 254 4.95 -10.90 -4.82
C LYS A 254 5.32 -12.35 -5.13
N GLY A 255 4.65 -12.97 -6.11
CA GLY A 255 4.98 -14.32 -6.59
C GLY A 255 3.95 -15.42 -6.28
N GLY A 256 2.74 -15.05 -5.84
CA GLY A 256 1.61 -15.96 -5.68
C GLY A 256 1.78 -16.98 -4.56
N ALA A 257 0.94 -18.03 -4.56
CA ALA A 257 0.79 -19.00 -3.46
C ALA A 257 2.11 -19.63 -2.99
N LYS A 258 3.02 -19.92 -3.92
CA LYS A 258 4.35 -20.46 -3.63
C LYS A 258 5.16 -19.55 -2.70
N ASN A 259 5.19 -18.25 -2.97
CA ASN A 259 5.96 -17.30 -2.18
C ASN A 259 5.30 -17.03 -0.82
N HIS A 260 3.96 -17.07 -0.73
CA HIS A 260 3.26 -17.00 0.54
C HIS A 260 3.58 -18.20 1.44
N THR A 261 3.58 -19.41 0.86
CA THR A 261 3.93 -20.64 1.59
C THR A 261 5.36 -20.57 2.12
N ALA A 262 6.32 -20.20 1.25
CA ALA A 262 7.71 -20.02 1.65
C ALA A 262 7.89 -18.95 2.74
N MET A 263 7.15 -17.83 2.67
CA MET A 263 7.20 -16.80 3.71
C MET A 263 6.74 -17.35 5.07
N LEU A 264 5.67 -18.16 5.10
CA LEU A 264 5.16 -18.76 6.33
C LEU A 264 6.13 -19.80 6.90
N GLU A 265 6.71 -20.65 6.07
CA GLU A 265 7.76 -21.61 6.49
C GLU A 265 8.95 -20.87 7.14
N LEU A 266 9.41 -19.80 6.51
CA LEU A 266 10.50 -18.97 7.02
C LEU A 266 10.13 -18.23 8.31
N PHE A 267 8.89 -17.76 8.42
CA PHE A 267 8.35 -17.14 9.64
C PHE A 267 8.34 -18.14 10.80
N GLY A 268 7.86 -19.37 10.54
CA GLY A 268 7.90 -20.48 11.49
C GLY A 268 9.31 -20.77 11.97
N LYS A 269 10.25 -20.92 11.04
CA LYS A 269 11.64 -21.26 11.34
C LYS A 269 12.39 -20.17 12.12
N HIS A 270 12.30 -18.91 11.68
CA HIS A 270 13.18 -17.85 12.16
C HIS A 270 12.55 -16.94 13.21
N VAL A 271 11.23 -16.75 13.18
CA VAL A 271 10.55 -15.80 14.07
C VAL A 271 9.88 -16.51 15.23
N VAL A 272 9.10 -17.55 14.95
CA VAL A 272 8.38 -18.33 15.97
C VAL A 272 9.20 -19.51 16.50
N GLN A 273 10.15 -20.01 15.71
CA GLN A 273 10.97 -21.19 15.96
C GLN A 273 10.17 -22.48 16.18
N GLN A 274 9.06 -22.61 15.45
CA GLN A 274 8.25 -23.82 15.44
C GLN A 274 7.78 -24.07 14.01
N ASP A 275 7.61 -25.35 13.68
CA ASP A 275 6.99 -25.72 12.41
C ASP A 275 5.53 -25.27 12.41
N LEU A 276 5.14 -24.59 11.34
CA LEU A 276 3.77 -24.11 11.19
C LEU A 276 2.93 -25.14 10.44
N ALA A 277 1.66 -25.23 10.82
CA ALA A 277 0.63 -25.93 10.06
C ALA A 277 -0.33 -24.90 9.47
N PRO A 278 0.06 -24.18 8.39
CA PRO A 278 -0.77 -23.12 7.82
C PRO A 278 -1.97 -23.72 7.08
N GLU A 279 -3.17 -23.38 7.54
CA GLU A 279 -4.43 -23.65 6.86
C GLU A 279 -4.94 -22.38 6.21
N ARG A 280 -5.30 -22.43 4.94
CA ARG A 280 -5.82 -21.26 4.26
C ARG A 280 -7.21 -20.90 4.79
N ILE A 281 -7.41 -19.66 5.23
CA ILE A 281 -8.73 -19.15 5.63
C ILE A 281 -9.50 -18.84 4.34
N GLU A 282 -10.76 -19.30 4.27
CA GLU A 282 -11.56 -19.46 3.05
C GLU A 282 -11.21 -18.47 1.92
N PRO A 283 -10.89 -18.97 0.71
CA PRO A 283 -10.61 -18.11 -0.42
C PRO A 283 -11.85 -17.30 -0.79
N GLN A 284 -11.71 -15.98 -0.82
CA GLN A 284 -12.63 -15.14 -1.56
C GLN A 284 -12.64 -15.64 -3.01
N ARG A 285 -13.77 -16.21 -3.47
CA ARG A 285 -13.88 -16.87 -4.79
C ARG A 285 -13.44 -15.98 -5.96
N TYR A 286 -13.56 -14.67 -5.82
CA TYR A 286 -12.97 -13.70 -6.74
C TYR A 286 -12.33 -12.54 -5.96
N HIS A 287 -11.01 -12.41 -6.03
CA HIS A 287 -10.21 -11.33 -5.45
C HIS A 287 -10.34 -10.05 -6.29
N LEU A 288 -11.54 -9.46 -6.33
CA LEU A 288 -11.84 -8.31 -7.21
C LEU A 288 -11.00 -7.07 -6.92
N ASN A 289 -10.55 -6.92 -5.68
CA ASN A 289 -9.66 -5.85 -5.28
C ASN A 289 -8.29 -5.88 -6.00
N ALA A 290 -7.91 -7.01 -6.61
CA ALA A 290 -6.76 -7.10 -7.53
C ALA A 290 -6.90 -6.23 -8.78
N LEU A 291 -8.13 -5.84 -9.14
CA LEU A 291 -8.43 -5.04 -10.33
C LEU A 291 -8.33 -3.53 -10.08
N ARG A 292 -8.15 -3.09 -8.82
CA ARG A 292 -8.07 -1.66 -8.44
C ARG A 292 -6.78 -1.00 -8.95
N ASP A 293 -5.73 -1.78 -9.11
CA ASP A 293 -4.39 -1.32 -9.51
C ASP A 293 -4.21 -1.23 -11.04
N GLY A 294 -5.28 -1.53 -11.79
CA GLY A 294 -5.30 -1.56 -13.25
C GLY A 294 -5.18 -2.98 -13.81
N LEU A 295 -5.45 -3.10 -15.11
CA LEU A 295 -5.52 -4.39 -15.82
C LEU A 295 -4.26 -4.68 -16.63
N GLN A 296 -3.10 -4.25 -16.14
CA GLN A 296 -1.86 -4.51 -16.87
C GLN A 296 -1.55 -6.00 -16.83
N PRO A 297 -1.38 -6.65 -18.00
CA PRO A 297 -0.92 -8.03 -18.06
C PRO A 297 0.47 -8.13 -17.43
N TYR A 298 0.69 -9.15 -16.58
CA TYR A 298 2.04 -9.58 -16.21
C TYR A 298 2.59 -10.65 -17.16
N GLU A 299 1.71 -11.21 -18.00
CA GLU A 299 2.02 -12.18 -19.04
C GLU A 299 1.52 -11.64 -20.38
N ASP A 300 2.16 -12.03 -21.49
CA ASP A 300 1.69 -11.65 -22.81
C ASP A 300 0.36 -12.35 -23.15
N TRP A 301 -0.72 -11.58 -23.11
CA TRP A 301 -2.06 -12.04 -23.44
C TRP A 301 -2.25 -12.42 -24.92
N SER A 302 -1.34 -11.99 -25.80
CA SER A 302 -1.36 -12.37 -27.21
C SER A 302 -1.27 -13.89 -27.37
N ALA A 303 -0.55 -14.58 -26.47
CA ALA A 303 -0.44 -16.03 -26.43
C ALA A 303 -1.79 -16.74 -26.22
N TYR A 304 -2.78 -16.04 -25.66
CA TYR A 304 -4.15 -16.54 -25.46
C TYR A 304 -5.14 -16.01 -26.52
N GLY A 305 -4.66 -15.29 -27.54
CA GLY A 305 -5.49 -14.65 -28.55
C GLY A 305 -6.28 -13.45 -28.00
N VAL A 306 -5.82 -12.84 -26.90
CA VAL A 306 -6.46 -11.67 -26.28
C VAL A 306 -5.69 -10.41 -26.67
N GLU A 307 -6.42 -9.45 -27.24
CA GLU A 307 -5.90 -8.15 -27.63
C GLU A 307 -5.91 -7.18 -26.44
N MET A 308 -6.99 -7.20 -25.65
CA MET A 308 -7.20 -6.23 -24.58
C MET A 308 -8.23 -6.73 -23.57
N VAL A 309 -8.04 -6.38 -22.30
CA VAL A 309 -9.03 -6.58 -21.23
C VAL A 309 -9.31 -5.24 -20.58
N ARG A 310 -10.59 -4.93 -20.36
CA ARG A 310 -11.05 -3.69 -19.72
C ARG A 310 -12.13 -3.98 -18.68
N LEU A 311 -12.29 -3.08 -17.70
CA LEU A 311 -13.46 -3.08 -16.83
C LEU A 311 -14.54 -2.17 -17.42
N ARG A 312 -15.63 -2.78 -17.89
CA ARG A 312 -16.82 -2.06 -18.38
C ARG A 312 -17.64 -1.51 -17.23
N ARG A 313 -17.73 -2.23 -16.10
CA ARG A 313 -18.37 -1.76 -14.88
C ARG A 313 -17.57 -2.13 -13.64
N ALA A 314 -17.62 -1.27 -12.63
CA ALA A 314 -17.03 -1.48 -11.31
C ALA A 314 -18.04 -1.04 -10.25
N ARG A 315 -18.39 -1.93 -9.31
CA ARG A 315 -19.16 -1.58 -8.11
C ARG A 315 -18.20 -1.45 -6.94
N LEU A 316 -18.11 -0.25 -6.40
CA LEU A 316 -17.18 0.14 -5.34
C LEU A 316 -17.92 0.44 -4.05
N THR A 317 -17.38 0.02 -2.91
CA THR A 317 -17.89 0.32 -1.57
C THR A 317 -16.83 1.07 -0.77
N PRO A 318 -17.18 2.19 -0.11
CA PRO A 318 -16.23 2.88 0.75
C PRO A 318 -15.87 2.01 1.96
N VAL A 319 -14.60 2.03 2.33
CA VAL A 319 -14.10 1.33 3.51
C VAL A 319 -14.67 2.01 4.77
N GLY A 320 -15.27 1.22 5.66
CA GLY A 320 -15.81 1.70 6.94
C GLY A 320 -17.20 2.35 6.86
N ILE A 321 -17.80 2.49 5.67
CA ILE A 321 -19.16 3.03 5.51
C ILE A 321 -20.09 1.92 4.98
N ALA A 322 -20.90 1.38 5.88
CA ALA A 322 -21.90 0.38 5.51
C ALA A 322 -23.05 1.02 4.71
N GLY A 323 -23.67 0.23 3.81
CA GLY A 323 -24.88 0.64 3.09
C GLY A 323 -24.65 1.57 1.88
N VAL A 324 -23.42 2.01 1.62
CA VAL A 324 -23.08 2.87 0.48
C VAL A 324 -22.33 2.08 -0.58
N SER A 325 -22.76 2.18 -1.85
CA SER A 325 -22.00 1.64 -2.99
C SER A 325 -22.13 2.54 -4.22
N PHE A 326 -21.02 2.73 -4.93
CA PHE A 326 -20.94 3.45 -6.20
C PHE A 326 -20.84 2.46 -7.35
N THR A 327 -21.61 2.66 -8.43
CA THR A 327 -21.44 1.88 -9.65
C THR A 327 -20.92 2.80 -10.75
N VAL A 328 -19.76 2.47 -11.29
CA VAL A 328 -19.13 3.21 -12.38
C VAL A 328 -19.20 2.35 -13.64
N GLU A 329 -19.69 2.93 -14.73
CA GLU A 329 -19.83 2.28 -16.03
C GLU A 329 -19.05 3.06 -17.11
N ALA A 330 -18.10 2.40 -17.76
CA ALA A 330 -17.14 3.01 -18.68
C ALA A 330 -17.39 2.58 -20.12
N SER A 331 -17.48 3.49 -21.09
CA SER A 331 -17.86 3.20 -22.49
C SER A 331 -17.27 1.90 -23.07
N PRO A 332 -18.04 1.11 -23.86
CA PRO A 332 -17.52 -0.09 -24.52
C PRO A 332 -16.49 0.24 -25.61
N ASP A 333 -16.33 1.52 -25.98
CA ASP A 333 -15.29 1.98 -26.91
C ASP A 333 -13.89 1.75 -26.33
N LYS A 334 -13.04 1.04 -27.09
CA LYS A 334 -11.65 0.69 -26.72
C LYS A 334 -10.78 1.91 -26.44
N ALA A 335 -11.05 3.05 -27.06
CA ALA A 335 -10.24 4.25 -26.92
C ALA A 335 -10.46 4.99 -25.58
N GLN A 336 -11.52 4.66 -24.83
CA GLN A 336 -11.87 5.36 -23.59
C GLN A 336 -11.28 4.69 -22.35
N GLY A 337 -11.18 5.45 -21.25
CA GLY A 337 -10.79 4.91 -19.94
C GLY A 337 -11.72 3.78 -19.49
N ASP A 338 -11.22 2.86 -18.66
CA ASP A 338 -12.04 1.82 -18.04
C ASP A 338 -12.75 2.33 -16.76
N ALA A 339 -13.58 1.49 -16.15
CA ALA A 339 -14.39 1.87 -15.00
C ALA A 339 -13.55 2.29 -13.78
N ILE A 340 -12.35 1.73 -13.60
CA ILE A 340 -11.46 2.11 -12.50
C ILE A 340 -10.82 3.47 -12.75
N ARG A 341 -10.37 3.74 -13.98
CA ARG A 341 -9.84 5.06 -14.35
C ARG A 341 -10.90 6.14 -14.18
N ILE A 342 -12.16 5.88 -14.55
CA ILE A 342 -13.27 6.81 -14.32
C ILE A 342 -13.52 6.98 -12.82
N ALA A 343 -13.57 5.88 -12.04
CA ALA A 343 -13.78 5.94 -10.60
C ALA A 343 -12.72 6.78 -9.88
N ARG A 344 -11.44 6.60 -10.21
CA ARG A 344 -10.33 7.38 -9.65
C ARG A 344 -10.42 8.88 -9.98
N ALA A 345 -11.07 9.25 -11.08
CA ALA A 345 -11.27 10.64 -11.47
C ALA A 345 -12.54 11.28 -10.86
N ALA A 346 -13.59 10.49 -10.64
CA ALA A 346 -14.90 10.98 -10.24
C ALA A 346 -15.18 10.84 -8.73
N LEU A 347 -14.63 9.83 -8.06
CA LEU A 347 -14.82 9.63 -6.63
C LEU A 347 -13.88 10.54 -5.83
N LYS A 348 -14.39 11.09 -4.73
CA LYS A 348 -13.59 11.85 -3.78
C LYS A 348 -12.64 10.87 -3.08
N VAL A 349 -11.37 10.91 -3.45
CA VAL A 349 -10.29 10.20 -2.78
C VAL A 349 -9.49 11.24 -2.01
N GLU A 350 -9.40 11.08 -0.71
CA GLU A 350 -8.66 12.02 0.12
C GLU A 350 -7.15 11.71 0.10
N HIS A 351 -6.78 10.43 0.08
CA HIS A 351 -5.40 9.96 0.16
C HIS A 351 -5.11 8.94 -0.93
N MET A 352 -5.74 7.77 -0.83
CA MET A 352 -5.36 6.60 -1.60
C MET A 352 -6.59 5.74 -1.91
N PHE A 353 -6.88 5.57 -3.19
CA PHE A 353 -8.10 4.92 -3.67
C PHE A 353 -8.25 3.49 -3.13
N GLU A 354 -7.16 2.73 -3.12
CA GLU A 354 -7.09 1.36 -2.63
C GLU A 354 -7.24 1.23 -1.11
N ALA A 355 -6.98 2.29 -0.35
CA ALA A 355 -7.23 2.34 1.10
C ALA A 355 -8.70 2.69 1.42
N GLU A 356 -9.36 3.45 0.53
CA GLU A 356 -10.66 4.04 0.77
C GLU A 356 -11.82 3.27 0.11
N TYR A 357 -11.56 2.44 -0.90
CA TYR A 357 -12.61 1.74 -1.66
C TYR A 357 -12.31 0.26 -1.93
N HIS A 358 -13.31 -0.60 -1.71
CA HIS A 358 -13.32 -2.01 -2.12
C HIS A 358 -14.12 -2.22 -3.40
N LEU A 359 -13.73 -3.19 -4.22
CA LEU A 359 -14.43 -3.62 -5.42
C LEU A 359 -15.28 -4.86 -5.13
N ASP A 360 -16.60 -4.69 -5.15
CA ASP A 360 -17.58 -5.75 -4.83
C ASP A 360 -18.06 -6.53 -6.05
N ALA A 361 -18.09 -5.88 -7.20
CA ALA A 361 -18.48 -6.48 -8.47
C ALA A 361 -17.77 -5.82 -9.64
N ALA A 362 -17.52 -6.60 -10.69
CA ALA A 362 -16.93 -6.11 -11.92
C ALA A 362 -17.60 -6.73 -13.15
N THR A 363 -17.73 -5.95 -14.21
CA THR A 363 -17.99 -6.46 -15.56
C THR A 363 -16.68 -6.37 -16.34
N VAL A 364 -16.09 -7.53 -16.62
CA VAL A 364 -14.87 -7.65 -17.42
C VAL A 364 -15.26 -7.78 -18.88
N ILE A 365 -14.66 -6.98 -19.75
CA ILE A 365 -14.76 -7.13 -21.21
C ILE A 365 -13.41 -7.56 -21.77
N VAL A 366 -13.42 -8.62 -22.58
CA VAL A 366 -12.24 -9.20 -23.22
C VAL A 366 -12.41 -9.02 -24.73
N TYR A 367 -11.45 -8.34 -25.34
CA TYR A 367 -11.33 -8.20 -26.79
C TYR A 367 -10.33 -9.23 -27.31
N THR A 368 -10.76 -10.02 -28.28
CA THR A 368 -9.95 -11.10 -28.86
C THR A 368 -9.35 -10.66 -30.19
N GLN A 369 -8.17 -11.17 -30.51
CA GLN A 369 -7.56 -10.97 -31.82
C GLN A 369 -8.45 -11.56 -32.93
N VAL A 370 -8.31 -10.99 -34.13
CA VAL A 370 -8.96 -11.49 -35.34
C VAL A 370 -8.35 -12.84 -35.69
N ALA A 371 -9.17 -13.90 -35.80
CA ALA A 371 -8.74 -15.11 -36.50
C ALA A 371 -8.75 -14.84 -38.01
N ASP A 372 -7.72 -15.29 -38.75
CA ASP A 372 -7.50 -15.01 -40.17
C ASP A 372 -8.81 -14.93 -40.99
N GLY A 373 -9.13 -13.72 -41.48
CA GLY A 373 -10.30 -13.44 -42.33
C GLY A 373 -11.61 -13.07 -41.61
N GLY A 374 -11.65 -13.07 -40.26
CA GLY A 374 -12.85 -12.73 -39.46
C GLY A 374 -12.90 -11.28 -38.95
N ARG A 375 -13.95 -10.95 -38.18
CA ARG A 375 -14.04 -9.70 -37.39
C ARG A 375 -13.51 -9.94 -35.96
N ALA A 376 -12.82 -8.96 -35.39
CA ALA A 376 -12.38 -9.00 -33.99
C ALA A 376 -13.59 -9.17 -33.07
N GLY A 377 -13.60 -10.25 -32.30
CA GLY A 377 -14.66 -10.54 -31.33
C GLY A 377 -14.42 -9.84 -29.99
N HIS A 378 -15.49 -9.66 -29.23
CA HIS A 378 -15.39 -9.38 -27.80
C HIS A 378 -16.46 -10.15 -27.05
N PHE A 379 -16.20 -10.42 -25.79
CA PHE A 379 -17.20 -10.95 -24.87
C PHE A 379 -17.03 -10.29 -23.51
N SER A 380 -18.10 -10.32 -22.71
CA SER A 380 -18.07 -9.78 -21.35
C SER A 380 -18.72 -10.73 -20.37
N PHE A 381 -18.28 -10.65 -19.12
CA PHE A 381 -18.84 -11.43 -18.04
C PHE A 381 -18.79 -10.65 -16.74
N ASN A 382 -19.72 -10.96 -15.85
CA ASN A 382 -19.81 -10.36 -14.53
C ASN A 382 -19.21 -11.30 -13.50
N ILE A 383 -18.55 -10.71 -12.51
CA ILE A 383 -18.00 -11.38 -11.34
C ILE A 383 -18.33 -10.55 -10.10
N ARG A 384 -18.57 -11.22 -8.98
CA ARG A 384 -18.80 -10.61 -7.66
C ARG A 384 -17.85 -11.20 -6.65
N ALA A 385 -17.42 -10.40 -5.67
CA ALA A 385 -16.58 -10.85 -4.57
C ALA A 385 -17.13 -12.10 -3.84
N SER A 386 -18.46 -12.21 -3.75
CA SER A 386 -19.20 -13.40 -3.26
C SER A 386 -18.95 -14.72 -4.02
N GLY A 387 -18.31 -14.68 -5.19
CA GLY A 387 -18.11 -15.85 -6.05
C GLY A 387 -19.18 -16.09 -7.10
N VAL A 388 -20.19 -15.22 -7.20
CA VAL A 388 -21.16 -15.26 -8.30
C VAL A 388 -20.50 -14.79 -9.60
N SER A 389 -20.68 -15.55 -10.68
CA SER A 389 -20.25 -15.14 -12.01
C SER A 389 -21.22 -15.54 -13.13
N THR A 390 -21.13 -14.83 -14.25
CA THR A 390 -21.87 -15.17 -15.48
C THR A 390 -20.98 -15.89 -16.50
N ILE A 391 -19.80 -16.37 -16.09
CA ILE A 391 -18.86 -17.07 -16.99
C ILE A 391 -19.54 -18.28 -17.63
N LYS A 392 -20.35 -19.03 -16.87
CA LYS A 392 -21.11 -20.19 -17.37
C LYS A 392 -22.05 -19.88 -18.55
N ASN A 393 -22.40 -18.61 -18.76
CA ASN A 393 -23.26 -18.18 -19.88
C ASN A 393 -22.45 -17.93 -21.17
N LEU A 394 -21.12 -18.00 -21.11
CA LEU A 394 -20.25 -17.87 -22.27
C LEU A 394 -20.12 -19.21 -23.01
N SER A 395 -19.68 -19.15 -24.27
CA SER A 395 -19.25 -20.36 -25.01
C SER A 395 -18.08 -21.05 -24.28
N LEU A 396 -17.93 -22.37 -24.45
CA LEU A 396 -16.86 -23.13 -23.78
C LEU A 396 -15.47 -22.53 -24.01
N ARG A 397 -15.19 -22.08 -25.24
CA ARG A 397 -13.96 -21.35 -25.60
C ARG A 397 -13.78 -20.09 -24.76
N ASN A 398 -14.83 -19.26 -24.65
CA ASN A 398 -14.78 -18.01 -23.90
C ASN A 398 -14.77 -18.24 -22.38
N GLN A 399 -15.31 -19.37 -21.89
CA GLN A 399 -15.18 -19.76 -20.48
C GLN A 399 -13.74 -20.04 -20.11
N VAL A 400 -13.04 -20.84 -20.92
CA VAL A 400 -11.60 -21.14 -20.73
C VAL A 400 -10.81 -19.83 -20.77
N LEU A 401 -11.08 -18.98 -21.76
CA LEU A 401 -10.36 -17.71 -21.89
C LEU A 401 -10.65 -16.75 -20.74
N ALA A 402 -11.90 -16.65 -20.27
CA ALA A 402 -12.27 -15.85 -19.11
C ALA A 402 -11.51 -16.29 -17.86
N ARG A 403 -11.38 -17.60 -17.62
CA ARG A 403 -10.63 -18.14 -16.48
C ARG A 403 -9.14 -17.80 -16.57
N LYS A 404 -8.51 -17.99 -17.73
CA LYS A 404 -7.11 -17.59 -17.96
C LYS A 404 -6.88 -16.10 -17.70
N VAL A 405 -7.78 -15.24 -18.19
CA VAL A 405 -7.74 -13.80 -17.93
C VAL A 405 -7.83 -13.51 -16.43
N LEU A 406 -8.77 -14.13 -15.71
CA LEU A 406 -8.93 -13.92 -14.27
C LEU A 406 -7.71 -14.41 -13.48
N GLN A 407 -7.10 -15.52 -13.89
CA GLN A 407 -5.88 -16.05 -13.27
C GLN A 407 -4.69 -15.12 -13.52
N ALA A 408 -4.49 -14.66 -14.76
CA ALA A 408 -3.43 -13.70 -15.11
C ALA A 408 -3.60 -12.36 -14.36
N LEU A 409 -4.84 -11.95 -14.11
CA LEU A 409 -5.18 -10.77 -13.30
C LEU A 409 -5.13 -11.05 -11.78
N MET A 410 -4.84 -12.27 -11.34
CA MET A 410 -4.83 -12.71 -9.93
C MET A 410 -6.17 -12.51 -9.22
N VAL A 411 -7.27 -12.58 -9.97
CA VAL A 411 -8.63 -12.56 -9.43
C VAL A 411 -9.02 -13.94 -8.90
N ILE A 412 -8.47 -15.01 -9.47
CA ILE A 412 -8.58 -16.40 -9.00
C ILE A 412 -7.19 -17.02 -8.87
N ASP A 413 -7.04 -18.03 -8.03
CA ASP A 413 -5.76 -18.74 -7.91
C ASP A 413 -5.60 -19.83 -8.96
N ALA A 414 -4.35 -20.19 -9.25
CA ALA A 414 -4.03 -21.24 -10.21
C ALA A 414 -4.59 -22.63 -9.78
N GLU A 415 -4.74 -22.86 -8.48
CA GLU A 415 -5.25 -24.12 -7.92
C GLU A 415 -6.78 -24.25 -8.02
N ASP A 416 -7.50 -23.14 -8.18
CA ASP A 416 -8.98 -23.14 -8.30
C ASP A 416 -9.46 -23.71 -9.65
N GLU A 417 -8.55 -23.94 -10.60
CA GLU A 417 -8.88 -24.52 -11.92
C GLU A 417 -9.37 -25.97 -11.79
N ALA A 418 -8.82 -26.74 -10.84
CA ALA A 418 -9.16 -28.15 -10.61
C ALA A 418 -10.53 -28.33 -9.92
N ALA A 419 -10.92 -27.40 -9.04
CA ALA A 419 -12.20 -27.46 -8.32
C ALA A 419 -13.41 -27.02 -9.17
N LEU A 420 -13.16 -26.48 -10.37
CA LEU A 420 -14.18 -25.96 -11.29
C LEU A 420 -14.46 -26.87 -12.49
N VAL A 421 -13.90 -28.09 -12.50
CA VAL A 421 -14.39 -29.19 -13.33
C VAL A 421 -15.72 -29.65 -12.71
N PRO A 422 -16.84 -29.67 -13.46
CA PRO A 422 -18.09 -30.18 -12.90
C PRO A 422 -17.87 -31.61 -12.41
N MET A 423 -18.32 -31.92 -11.19
CA MET A 423 -18.53 -33.28 -10.67
C MET A 423 -19.58 -34.02 -11.52
N GLY A 424 -19.28 -34.25 -12.79
CA GLY A 424 -20.17 -34.88 -13.77
C GLY A 424 -19.43 -35.73 -14.80
N ALA A 425 -18.11 -35.90 -14.68
CA ALA A 425 -17.32 -36.75 -15.57
C ALA A 425 -16.64 -37.90 -14.81
N ALA A 426 -17.37 -38.53 -13.89
CA ALA A 426 -16.94 -39.76 -13.23
C ALA A 426 -18.09 -40.78 -13.19
N ILE A 427 -18.63 -41.15 -14.36
CA ILE A 427 -19.20 -42.48 -14.61
C ILE A 427 -18.91 -42.83 -16.09
N ALA A 428 -17.96 -43.73 -16.29
CA ALA A 428 -17.91 -44.70 -17.37
C ALA A 428 -17.23 -45.95 -16.81
#